data_AF-A0A951EW66-F1
#
_entry.id   AF-A0A951EW66-F1
#
_cell.length_a   1.000
_cell.length_b   1.000
_cell.length_c   1.000
_cell.angle_alpha   90.00
_cell.angle_beta   90.00
_cell.angle_gamma   90.00
#
_symmetry.space_group_name_H-M   'P 1'
#
loop_
_entity.id
_entity.type
_entity.pdbx_description
1 polymer ?
#
loop_
_entity_poly.entity_id
_entity_poly.type
_entity_poly.pdbx_seq_one_letter_code
_entity_poly.pdbx_strand_id
1 'polypeptide(L)'
;WNVSAQAIHNRVRGLQPWPGAYTRFRGRTLHIWKSKVGQALPPANPGTFISLKPLTVACASGSLELIEVQLEGRKRISAADFANGQRLHDNDILGEPSH
;
A
#
# COMPACT_ATOMS: atom_id res chain seq x y z
N TRP A 1 -0.60 8.58 1.90
CA TRP A 1 -1.98 8.21 1.54
C TRP A 1 -2.93 9.38 1.36
N ASN A 2 -2.62 10.58 1.88
CA ASN A 2 -3.46 11.79 1.79
C ASN A 2 -3.48 12.47 0.40
N VAL A 3 -3.26 11.73 -0.68
CA VAL A 3 -3.37 12.21 -2.07
C VAL A 3 -4.18 11.18 -2.88
N SER A 4 -4.54 11.49 -4.13
CA SER A 4 -5.35 10.58 -4.95
C SER A 4 -4.63 9.26 -5.24
N ALA A 5 -5.40 8.18 -5.39
CA ALA A 5 -4.87 6.88 -5.81
C ALA A 5 -4.09 6.97 -7.13
N GLN A 6 -4.57 7.79 -8.08
CA GLN A 6 -3.87 8.03 -9.34
C GLN A 6 -2.50 8.69 -9.15
N ALA A 7 -2.38 9.68 -8.24
CA ALA A 7 -1.11 10.32 -7.94
C ALA A 7 -0.11 9.34 -7.31
N ILE A 8 -0.57 8.50 -6.38
CA ILE A 8 0.27 7.47 -5.75
C ILE A 8 0.69 6.44 -6.79
N HIS A 9 -0.24 5.96 -7.62
CA HIS A 9 0.06 5.04 -8.70
C HIS A 9 1.13 5.62 -9.63
N ASN A 10 0.97 6.87 -10.09
CA ASN A 10 1.95 7.57 -10.93
C ASN A 10 3.33 7.68 -10.26
N ARG A 11 3.39 7.91 -8.94
CA ARG A 11 4.64 7.91 -8.18
C ARG A 11 5.28 6.51 -8.12
N VAL A 12 4.50 5.45 -7.93
CA VAL A 12 4.99 4.07 -7.91
C VAL A 12 5.67 3.70 -9.23
N ARG A 13 5.10 4.07 -10.38
CA ARG A 13 5.68 3.81 -11.71
C ARG A 13 6.83 4.76 -12.05
N GLY A 14 6.74 6.03 -11.67
CA GLY A 14 7.76 7.04 -12.00
C GLY A 14 9.06 6.92 -11.21
N LEU A 15 9.04 6.26 -10.04
CA LEU A 15 10.23 6.07 -9.20
C LEU A 15 10.89 4.68 -9.37
N GLN A 16 10.56 3.94 -10.43
CA GLN A 16 11.19 2.65 -10.73
C GLN A 16 12.43 2.81 -11.63
N PRO A 17 13.53 2.07 -11.38
CA PRO A 17 13.74 1.09 -10.31
C PRO A 17 14.25 1.67 -8.99
N TRP A 18 14.66 2.94 -8.93
CA TRP A 18 15.18 3.61 -7.74
C TRP A 18 14.74 5.08 -7.71
N PRO A 19 14.36 5.66 -6.55
CA PRO A 19 14.37 5.09 -5.19
C PRO A 19 13.15 4.21 -4.84
N GLY A 20 12.19 4.05 -5.75
CA GLY A 20 10.92 3.36 -5.48
C GLY A 20 9.95 4.21 -4.65
N ALA A 21 8.69 3.82 -4.63
CA ALA A 21 7.70 4.37 -3.71
C ALA A 21 7.63 3.49 -2.45
N TYR A 22 7.53 4.09 -1.27
CA TYR A 22 7.42 3.37 -0.01
C TYR A 22 6.43 4.03 0.96
N THR A 23 6.01 3.26 1.95
CA THR A 23 5.16 3.66 3.07
C THR A 23 5.70 3.04 4.36
N ARG A 24 5.11 3.40 5.50
CA ARG A 24 5.33 2.70 6.78
C ARG A 24 4.27 1.63 7.00
N PHE A 25 4.67 0.53 7.61
CA PHE A 25 3.82 -0.54 8.11
C PHE A 25 4.44 -1.12 9.39
N ARG A 26 3.73 -1.03 10.54
CA ARG A 26 4.18 -1.54 11.85
C ARG A 26 5.64 -1.18 12.16
N GLY A 27 5.98 0.11 12.04
CA GLY A 27 7.33 0.65 12.29
C GLY A 27 8.37 0.39 11.19
N ARG A 28 8.06 -0.41 10.16
CA ARG A 28 9.02 -0.80 9.11
C ARG A 28 8.72 -0.12 7.78
N THR A 29 9.75 0.01 6.94
CA THR A 29 9.57 0.50 5.57
C THR A 29 8.96 -0.59 4.70
N LEU A 30 7.88 -0.28 3.99
CA LEU A 30 7.24 -1.13 3.00
C LEU A 30 7.34 -0.46 1.63
N HIS A 31 8.17 -1.00 0.75
CA HIS A 31 8.23 -0.56 -0.64
C HIS A 31 7.05 -1.12 -1.43
N ILE A 32 6.52 -0.30 -2.33
CA ILE A 32 5.44 -0.64 -3.25
C ILE A 32 6.05 -0.65 -4.66
N TRP A 33 6.21 -1.85 -5.21
CA TRP A 33 6.83 -2.06 -6.53
C TRP A 33 5.81 -2.11 -7.65
N LYS A 34 4.59 -2.55 -7.37
CA LYS A 34 3.53 -2.59 -8.38
C LYS A 34 2.19 -2.32 -7.72
N SER A 35 1.38 -1.50 -8.39
CA SER A 35 0.04 -1.12 -7.93
C SER A 35 -0.91 -0.97 -9.11
N LYS A 36 -2.20 -0.91 -8.80
CA LYS A 36 -3.27 -0.58 -9.74
C LYS A 36 -4.25 0.37 -9.06
N VAL A 37 -4.78 1.33 -9.81
CA VAL A 37 -5.85 2.19 -9.30
C VAL A 37 -7.12 1.35 -9.20
N GLY A 38 -7.66 1.27 -7.98
CA GLY A 38 -8.89 0.55 -7.68
C GLY A 38 -10.14 1.40 -7.94
N GLN A 39 -11.31 0.77 -7.82
CA GLN A 39 -12.59 1.47 -7.94
C GLN A 39 -12.85 2.37 -6.72
N ALA A 40 -13.77 3.32 -6.89
CA ALA A 40 -14.27 4.11 -5.77
C ALA A 40 -14.97 3.18 -4.78
N LEU A 41 -14.46 3.15 -3.56
CA LEU A 41 -15.00 2.39 -2.44
C LEU A 41 -15.57 3.38 -1.40
N PRO A 42 -16.33 2.90 -0.41
CA PRO A 42 -16.87 3.77 0.64
C PRO A 42 -15.77 4.66 1.25
N PRO A 43 -16.11 5.88 1.71
CA PRO A 43 -15.15 6.73 2.38
C PRO A 43 -14.51 5.99 3.56
N ALA A 44 -13.18 5.94 3.57
CA ALA A 44 -12.38 5.41 4.66
C ALA A 44 -11.16 6.31 4.86
N ASN A 45 -10.59 6.30 6.07
CA ASN A 45 -9.43 7.11 6.37
C ASN A 45 -8.25 6.71 5.46
N PRO A 46 -7.54 7.65 4.83
CA PRO A 46 -6.42 7.32 3.96
C PRO A 46 -5.36 6.47 4.66
N GLY A 47 -4.89 5.41 4.00
CA GLY A 47 -3.96 4.43 4.56
C GLY A 47 -4.63 3.20 5.14
N THR A 48 -5.96 3.21 5.32
CA THR A 48 -6.73 2.05 5.80
C THR A 48 -6.81 0.96 4.75
N PHE A 49 -6.64 -0.31 5.15
CA PHE A 49 -6.96 -1.44 4.28
C PHE A 49 -8.49 -1.59 4.17
N ILE A 50 -9.01 -1.49 2.95
CA ILE A 50 -10.46 -1.61 2.66
C ILE A 50 -10.81 -2.93 1.98
N SER A 51 -9.80 -3.70 1.58
CA SER A 51 -9.91 -5.10 1.23
C SER A 51 -8.54 -5.77 1.45
N LEU A 52 -8.53 -7.00 1.94
CA LEU A 52 -7.32 -7.81 2.06
C LEU A 52 -7.10 -8.73 0.86
N LYS A 53 -8.14 -8.91 0.02
CA LYS A 53 -8.13 -9.79 -1.16
C LYS A 53 -9.05 -9.22 -2.26
N PRO A 54 -8.51 -8.48 -3.24
CA PRO A 54 -7.11 -8.07 -3.36
C PRO A 54 -6.72 -7.01 -2.31
N LEU A 55 -5.44 -6.94 -1.96
CA LEU A 55 -4.96 -6.00 -0.93
C LEU A 55 -5.10 -4.55 -1.42
N THR A 56 -6.07 -3.83 -0.85
CA THR A 56 -6.51 -2.52 -1.34
C THR A 56 -6.52 -1.52 -0.20
N VAL A 57 -5.98 -0.32 -0.47
CA VAL A 57 -5.78 0.74 0.52
C VAL A 57 -6.55 2.00 0.12
N ALA A 58 -7.23 2.61 1.08
CA ALA A 58 -7.90 3.89 0.89
C ALA A 58 -6.90 5.03 0.66
N CYS A 59 -7.21 5.90 -0.29
CA CYS A 59 -6.46 7.13 -0.57
C CYS A 59 -7.34 8.35 -0.27
N ALA A 60 -6.80 9.57 -0.39
CA ALA A 60 -7.65 10.76 -0.25
C ALA A 60 -8.77 10.83 -1.29
N SER A 61 -8.54 10.27 -2.47
CA SER A 61 -9.60 9.97 -3.44
C SER A 61 -9.31 8.66 -4.16
N GLY A 62 -10.35 7.83 -4.27
CA GLY A 62 -10.26 6.47 -4.80
C GLY A 62 -9.50 5.51 -3.89
N SER A 63 -9.11 4.38 -4.47
CA SER A 63 -8.37 3.32 -3.77
C SER A 63 -7.18 2.85 -4.59
N LEU A 64 -6.17 2.29 -3.92
CA LEU A 64 -5.00 1.72 -4.56
C LEU A 64 -4.89 0.24 -4.20
N GLU A 65 -4.94 -0.62 -5.21
CA GLU A 65 -4.61 -2.03 -5.10
C GLU A 65 -3.08 -2.18 -5.11
N LEU A 66 -2.54 -2.86 -4.09
CA LEU A 66 -1.15 -3.26 -4.02
C LEU A 66 -1.00 -4.61 -4.72
N ILE A 67 0.01 -4.73 -5.60
CA ILE A 67 0.26 -5.97 -6.36
C ILE A 67 1.59 -6.61 -5.93
N GLU A 68 2.65 -5.82 -5.84
CA GLU A 68 3.98 -6.29 -5.42
C GLU A 68 4.58 -5.33 -4.40
N VAL A 69 5.07 -5.89 -3.30
CA VAL A 69 5.59 -5.13 -2.16
C VAL A 69 6.86 -5.76 -1.62
N GLN A 70 7.61 -4.99 -0.83
CA GLN A 70 8.79 -5.47 -0.14
C GLN A 70 8.92 -4.81 1.23
N LEU A 71 8.80 -5.62 2.27
CA LEU A 71 9.10 -5.18 3.61
C LEU A 71 10.63 -5.07 3.78
N GLU A 72 11.09 -4.06 4.48
CA GLU A 72 12.51 -3.79 4.73
C GLU A 72 13.26 -5.04 5.23
N GLY A 73 14.40 -5.36 4.61
CA GLY A 73 15.17 -6.57 4.93
C GLY A 73 14.54 -7.89 4.47
N ARG A 74 13.46 -7.86 3.67
CA ARG A 74 12.81 -9.06 3.08
C ARG A 74 12.89 -9.04 1.55
N LYS A 75 12.54 -10.18 0.95
CA LYS A 75 12.41 -10.31 -0.51
C LYS A 75 11.15 -9.58 -1.00
N ARG A 76 11.15 -9.17 -2.28
CA ARG A 76 9.94 -8.72 -2.97
C ARG A 76 8.97 -9.90 -3.11
N ILE A 77 7.71 -9.68 -2.79
CA ILE A 77 6.66 -10.70 -2.80
C ILE A 77 5.34 -10.10 -3.32
N SER A 78 4.38 -10.96 -3.65
CA SER A 78 3.03 -10.51 -3.98
C SER A 78 2.35 -9.86 -2.76
N ALA A 79 1.44 -8.92 -3.01
CA ALA A 79 0.66 -8.30 -1.95
C ALA A 79 -0.25 -9.30 -1.21
N ALA A 80 -0.70 -10.35 -1.89
CA ALA A 80 -1.46 -11.45 -1.29
C ALA A 80 -0.60 -12.25 -0.30
N ASP A 81 0.63 -12.60 -0.68
CA ASP A 81 1.57 -13.29 0.21
C ASP A 81 1.97 -12.41 1.40
N PHE A 82 2.13 -11.11 1.17
CA PHE A 82 2.34 -10.15 2.24
C PHE A 82 1.17 -10.14 3.23
N ALA A 83 -0.07 -10.05 2.75
CA ALA A 83 -1.26 -10.03 3.60
C ALA A 83 -1.39 -11.32 4.44
N ASN A 84 -1.17 -12.48 3.83
CA ASN A 84 -1.19 -13.77 4.52
C ASN A 84 -0.04 -13.88 5.55
N GLY A 85 1.18 -13.51 5.16
CA GLY A 85 2.37 -13.64 5.99
C GLY A 85 2.43 -12.65 7.16
N GLN A 86 1.81 -11.47 7.03
CA GLN A 86 1.75 -10.47 8.10
C GLN A 86 0.54 -10.62 9.03
N ARG A 87 -0.41 -11.52 8.70
CA ARG A 87 -1.69 -11.68 9.40
C ARG A 87 -2.38 -10.33 9.56
N LEU A 88 -2.70 -9.70 8.42
CA LEU A 88 -3.38 -8.40 8.42
C LEU A 88 -4.79 -8.54 8.99
N HIS A 89 -5.19 -7.54 9.76
CA HIS A 89 -6.53 -7.33 10.29
C HIS A 89 -7.11 -6.02 9.76
N ASP A 90 -8.44 -5.87 9.83
CA ASP A 90 -9.16 -4.71 9.31
C ASP A 90 -8.74 -3.37 9.95
N ASN A 91 -8.08 -3.41 11.12
CA ASN A 91 -7.56 -2.25 11.82
C ASN A 91 -6.12 -1.89 11.46
N ASP A 92 -5.41 -2.71 10.66
CA ASP A 92 -4.09 -2.34 10.20
C ASP A 92 -4.17 -1.16 9.23
N ILE A 93 -3.26 -0.20 9.39
CA ILE A 93 -3.16 0.97 8.52
C ILE A 93 -1.73 1.17 8.02
N LEU A 94 -1.60 1.77 6.85
CA LEU A 94 -0.34 2.16 6.26
C LEU A 94 -0.07 3.64 6.47
N GLY A 95 1.21 3.98 6.65
CA GLY A 95 1.66 5.36 6.76
C GLY A 95 1.60 5.93 8.18
N GLU A 96 1.47 5.08 9.20
CA GLU A 96 1.65 5.50 10.59
C GLU A 96 3.03 6.17 10.76
N PRO A 97 3.10 7.32 11.45
CA PRO A 97 4.38 7.91 11.81
C PRO A 97 5.16 6.93 12.69
N SER A 98 6.48 6.88 12.48
CA SER A 98 7.37 6.28 13.46
C SER A 98 7.17 7.05 14.77
N HIS A 99 6.77 6.38 15.84
CA HIS A 99 6.94 6.94 17.19
C HIS A 99 8.42 7.22 17.46
#